data_AF-A0A3L6QC50-F1
#
_entry.id   AF-A0A3L6QC50-F1
#
_cell.length_a   1.000
_cell.length_b   1.000
_cell.length_c   1.000
_cell.angle_alpha   90.00
_cell.angle_beta   90.00
_cell.angle_gamma   90.00
#
_symmetry.space_group_name_H-M   'P 1'
#
loop_
_entity.id
_entity.type
_entity.pdbx_description
1 polymer ?
#
loop_
_entity_poly.entity_id
_entity_poly.type
_entity_poly.pdbx_seq_one_letter_code
_entity_poly.pdbx_strand_id
1 'polypeptide(L)'
;MDCNSSFSPSQQTLHEWWAHCRLLQVKERGKGFDTLFMLIAWLLWKEPNARLFDRRLSTPDQLLETIKTEVKVWVEARAKRLGCLKRE
;
A
#
# COMPACT_ATOMS: atom_id res chain seq x y z
N MET A 1 -17.91 9.71 36.25
CA MET A 1 -17.22 10.44 35.16
C MET A 1 -16.98 9.41 34.09
N ASP A 2 -17.98 9.19 33.26
CA ASP A 2 -17.94 8.13 32.26
C ASP A 2 -17.38 8.75 30.99
N CYS A 3 -16.10 8.51 30.73
CA CYS A 3 -15.47 8.90 29.47
C CYS A 3 -16.11 8.09 28.36
N ASN A 4 -17.17 8.63 27.77
CA ASN A 4 -17.67 8.21 26.47
C ASN A 4 -16.60 8.57 25.44
N SER A 5 -15.65 7.66 25.27
CA SER A 5 -14.66 7.73 24.21
C SER A 5 -15.41 7.43 22.93
N SER A 6 -16.03 8.46 22.36
CA SER A 6 -16.65 8.41 21.05
C SER A 6 -15.58 8.09 20.02
N PHE A 7 -15.33 6.80 19.78
CA PHE A 7 -14.64 6.34 18.59
C PHE A 7 -15.60 6.59 17.44
N SER A 8 -15.62 7.82 16.91
CA SER A 8 -16.31 8.10 15.67
C SER A 8 -15.55 7.34 14.58
N PRO A 9 -16.10 6.28 13.97
CA PRO A 9 -15.48 5.68 12.83
C PRO A 9 -15.92 6.53 11.64
N SER A 10 -15.29 7.69 11.46
CA SER A 10 -15.02 8.16 10.11
C SER A 10 -13.92 7.27 9.48
N GLN A 11 -13.99 5.96 9.72
CA GLN A 11 -13.11 4.96 9.13
C GLN A 11 -13.62 4.72 7.73
N GLN A 12 -13.21 5.62 6.84
CA GLN A 12 -13.22 5.35 5.41
C GLN A 12 -12.59 3.97 5.19
N THR A 13 -13.31 3.08 4.53
CA THR A 13 -12.79 1.76 4.19
C THR A 13 -11.55 1.90 3.30
N LEU A 14 -10.66 0.90 3.31
CA LEU A 14 -9.49 0.90 2.42
C LEU A 14 -9.89 1.10 0.95
N HIS A 15 -11.04 0.56 0.55
CA HIS A 15 -11.59 0.72 -0.80
C HIS A 15 -12.02 2.17 -1.08
N GLU A 16 -12.76 2.80 -0.18
CA GLU A 16 -13.19 4.20 -0.32
C GLU A 16 -12.01 5.16 -0.31
N TRP A 17 -11.00 4.89 0.52
CA TRP A 17 -9.76 5.66 0.55
C TRP A 17 -9.00 5.53 -0.76
N TRP A 18 -8.84 4.31 -1.28
CA TRP A 18 -8.21 4.07 -2.58
C TRP A 18 -8.97 4.75 -3.72
N ALA A 19 -10.30 4.63 -3.75
CA ALA A 19 -11.15 5.28 -4.74
C ALA A 19 -10.98 6.81 -4.68
N HIS A 20 -10.94 7.39 -3.48
CA HIS A 20 -10.70 8.81 -3.28
C HIS A 20 -9.31 9.23 -3.78
N CYS A 21 -8.25 8.52 -3.40
CA CYS A 21 -6.89 8.80 -3.87
C CYS A 21 -6.75 8.68 -5.38
N ARG A 22 -7.48 7.75 -6.00
CA ARG A 22 -7.50 7.56 -7.46
C ARG A 22 -8.12 8.74 -8.19
N LEU A 23 -9.13 9.39 -7.62
CA LEU A 23 -9.72 10.62 -8.16
C LEU A 23 -8.73 11.80 -8.14
N LEU A 24 -7.78 11.80 -7.19
CA LEU A 24 -6.74 12.82 -7.07
C LEU A 24 -5.56 12.60 -8.05
N GLN A 25 -5.51 11.47 -8.75
CA GLN A 25 -4.42 11.18 -9.69
C GLN A 25 -4.69 11.79 -11.08
N VAL A 26 -3.64 12.37 -11.66
CA VAL A 26 -3.63 12.74 -13.09
C VAL A 26 -3.81 11.49 -13.94
N LYS A 27 -4.57 11.59 -15.04
CA LYS A 27 -4.95 10.46 -15.93
C LYS A 27 -3.78 9.55 -16.34
N GLU A 28 -2.60 10.12 -16.53
CA GLU A 28 -1.37 9.40 -16.90
C GLU A 28 -0.77 8.59 -15.74
N ARG A 29 -0.97 9.04 -14.49
CA ARG A 29 -0.41 8.43 -13.27
C ARG A 29 -1.37 7.44 -12.61
N GLY A 30 -2.68 7.50 -12.91
CA GLY A 30 -3.69 6.63 -12.31
C GLY A 30 -3.39 5.13 -12.47
N LYS A 31 -2.93 4.70 -13.65
CA LYS A 31 -2.55 3.28 -13.87
C LYS A 31 -1.33 2.86 -13.05
N GLY A 32 -0.41 3.78 -12.80
CA GLY A 32 0.75 3.56 -11.95
C GLY A 32 0.36 3.45 -10.49
N PHE A 33 -0.50 4.36 -10.03
CA PHE A 33 -1.05 4.34 -8.68
C PHE A 33 -1.82 3.05 -8.39
N ASP A 34 -2.68 2.60 -9.32
CA ASP A 34 -3.40 1.32 -9.20
C ASP A 34 -2.41 0.14 -9.07
N THR A 35 -1.31 0.15 -9.84
CA THR A 35 -0.28 -0.90 -9.78
C THR A 35 0.46 -0.89 -8.43
N LEU A 36 0.82 0.29 -7.94
CA LEU A 36 1.49 0.47 -6.64
C LEU A 36 0.58 0.01 -5.50
N PHE A 37 -0.69 0.41 -5.52
CA PHE A 37 -1.66 0.01 -4.52
C PHE A 37 -1.83 -1.51 -4.48
N MET A 38 -1.97 -2.15 -5.64
CA MET A 38 -2.06 -3.62 -5.71
C MET A 38 -0.80 -4.31 -5.18
N LEU A 39 0.39 -3.76 -5.43
CA LEU A 39 1.65 -4.30 -4.89
C LEU A 39 1.69 -4.21 -3.36
N ILE A 40 1.28 -3.06 -2.80
CA ILE A 40 1.20 -2.86 -1.35
C ILE A 40 0.18 -3.82 -0.72
N ALA A 41 -1.03 -3.91 -1.30
CA ALA A 41 -2.07 -4.82 -0.83
C ALA A 41 -1.63 -6.28 -0.90
N TRP A 42 -0.90 -6.67 -1.95
CA TRP A 42 -0.33 -8.00 -2.10
C TRP A 42 0.70 -8.32 -1.01
N LEU A 43 1.60 -7.38 -0.70
CA LEU A 43 2.61 -7.56 0.35
C LEU A 43 1.96 -7.62 1.74
N LEU A 44 0.96 -6.78 2.01
CA LEU A 44 0.15 -6.84 3.23
C LEU A 44 -0.59 -8.17 3.36
N TRP A 45 -1.15 -8.69 2.26
CA TRP A 45 -1.81 -9.99 2.27
C TRP A 45 -0.83 -11.15 2.50
N LYS A 46 0.44 -10.99 2.11
CA LYS A 46 1.48 -12.01 2.30
C LYS A 46 1.99 -12.10 3.74
N GLU A 47 1.83 -11.06 4.56
CA GLU A 47 2.24 -11.04 5.97
C GLU A 47 1.60 -12.17 6.80
N PRO A 48 0.28 -12.42 6.74
CA PRO A 48 -0.32 -13.60 7.35
C PRO A 48 0.25 -14.94 6.87
N ASN A 49 0.59 -15.06 5.58
CA ASN A 49 1.19 -16.28 5.04
C ASN A 49 2.62 -16.46 5.56
N ALA A 50 3.42 -15.39 5.65
CA ALA A 50 4.75 -15.44 6.25
C ALA A 50 4.71 -15.80 7.75
N ARG A 51 3.67 -15.34 8.47
CA ARG A 51 3.49 -15.70 9.88
C ARG A 51 3.12 -17.16 10.06
N LEU A 52 2.26 -17.72 9.20
CA LEU A 52 1.81 -19.11 9.31
C LEU A 52 2.83 -20.12 8.78
N PHE A 53 3.51 -19.80 7.68
CA PHE A 53 4.44 -20.73 7.01
C PHE A 53 5.91 -20.52 7.39
N ASP A 54 6.33 -19.28 7.67
CA ASP A 54 7.73 -18.94 7.97
C ASP A 54 7.99 -18.54 9.44
N ARG A 55 6.94 -18.47 10.28
CA ARG A 55 7.01 -17.98 11.68
C ARG A 55 7.69 -16.62 11.83
N ARG A 56 7.69 -15.80 10.78
CA ARG A 56 8.25 -14.45 10.82
C ARG A 56 7.16 -13.45 11.16
N LEU A 57 7.44 -12.61 12.15
CA LEU A 57 6.66 -11.42 12.48
C LEU A 57 7.45 -10.23 11.95
N SER A 58 6.96 -9.60 10.89
CA SER A 58 7.52 -8.33 10.43
C SER A 58 6.92 -7.20 11.26
N THR A 59 7.74 -6.28 11.75
CA THR A 59 7.21 -5.01 12.27
C THR A 59 6.65 -4.17 11.12
N PRO A 60 5.74 -3.21 11.38
CA PRO A 60 5.27 -2.28 10.37
C PRO A 60 6.41 -1.57 9.62
N ASP A 61 7.50 -1.26 10.33
CA ASP A 61 8.70 -0.65 9.74
C ASP A 61 9.42 -1.60 8.78
N GLN A 62 9.59 -2.87 9.14
CA GLN A 62 10.19 -3.88 8.27
C GLN A 62 9.34 -4.14 7.03
N LEU A 63 8.02 -4.15 7.17
CA LEU A 63 7.10 -4.26 6.05
C LEU A 63 7.20 -3.04 5.13
N LEU A 64 7.30 -1.83 5.69
CA LEU A 64 7.47 -0.61 4.90
C LEU A 64 8.77 -0.63 4.09
N GLU A 65 9.88 -1.06 4.69
CA GLU A 65 11.16 -1.21 3.99
C GLU A 65 11.09 -2.29 2.90
N THR A 66 10.37 -3.38 3.15
CA THR A 66 10.11 -4.43 2.14
C THR A 66 9.33 -3.87 0.96
N ILE A 67 8.26 -3.11 1.22
CA ILE A 67 7.46 -2.44 0.19
C ILE A 67 8.34 -1.50 -0.66
N LYS A 68 9.15 -0.64 -0.02
CA LYS A 68 10.05 0.28 -0.74
C LYS A 68 11.03 -0.48 -1.63
N THR A 69 11.61 -1.57 -1.11
CA THR A 69 12.57 -2.41 -1.82
C THR A 69 11.91 -3.06 -3.05
N GLU A 70 10.73 -3.66 -2.87
CA GLU A 70 9.96 -4.26 -3.97
C GLU A 70 9.58 -3.24 -5.04
N VAL A 71 9.10 -2.06 -4.65
CA VAL A 71 8.81 -0.97 -5.60
C VAL A 71 10.06 -0.59 -6.40
N LYS A 72 11.21 -0.47 -5.73
CA LYS A 72 12.48 -0.14 -6.39
C LYS A 72 12.89 -1.21 -7.39
N VAL A 73 12.84 -2.48 -7.00
CA VAL A 73 13.14 -3.63 -7.87
C VAL A 73 12.23 -3.63 -9.10
N TRP A 74 10.94 -3.38 -8.94
CA TRP A 74 10.01 -3.34 -10.07
C TRP A 74 10.29 -2.17 -11.02
N VAL A 75 10.65 -1.00 -10.49
CA VAL A 75 11.05 0.14 -11.32
C VAL A 75 12.35 -0.16 -12.08
N GLU A 76 13.35 -0.76 -11.44
CA GLU A 76 14.61 -1.19 -12.08
C GLU A 76 14.38 -2.26 -13.15
N ALA A 77 13.43 -3.17 -12.92
CA ALA A 77 12.95 -4.15 -13.89
C ALA A 77 12.09 -3.53 -15.03
N ARG A 78 12.06 -2.19 -15.14
CA ARG A 78 11.32 -1.43 -16.15
C ARG A 78 9.81 -1.67 -16.15
N ALA A 79 9.20 -1.86 -14.99
CA ALA A 79 7.74 -1.83 -14.85
C ALA A 79 7.21 -0.46 -15.32
N LYS A 80 6.75 -0.39 -16.58
CA LYS A 80 6.37 0.83 -17.30
C LYS A 80 5.36 1.70 -16.52
N ARG A 81 4.48 1.05 -15.74
CA ARG A 81 3.44 1.71 -14.95
C ARG A 81 3.94 2.27 -13.62
N LEU A 82 4.99 1.72 -13.03
CA LEU A 82 5.57 2.28 -11.79
C LEU A 82 6.61 3.35 -12.10
N GLY A 83 7.31 3.25 -13.24
CA GLY A 83 8.25 4.26 -13.70
C GLY A 83 7.62 5.64 -13.88
N CYS A 84 6.34 5.74 -14.26
CA CYS A 84 5.64 7.02 -14.40
C CYS A 84 5.30 7.73 -13.07
N LEU A 85 5.52 7.06 -11.93
CA LEU A 85 5.37 7.64 -10.59
C LEU A 85 6.69 8.20 -10.03
N LYS A 86 7.85 7.91 -10.65
CA LYS A 86 9.10 8.55 -10.25
C LYS A 86 8.95 10.06 -10.48
N ARG A 87 9.10 10.82 -9.40
CA ARG A 87 9.32 12.27 -9.51
C ARG A 87 10.76 12.43 -10.00
N GLU A 88 10.95 13.10 -11.13
CA GLU A 88 12.26 13.62 -11.56
C GLU A 88 12.81 14.60 -10.54
#